data_AF-A0A268TZ43-F1
#
_entry.id   AF-A0A268TZ43-F1
#
_cell.length_a   1.000
_cell.length_b   1.000
_cell.length_c   1.000
_cell.angle_alpha   90.00
_cell.angle_beta   90.00
_cell.angle_gamma   90.00
#
_symmetry.space_group_name_H-M   'P 1'
#
loop_
_entity.id
_entity.type
_entity.pdbx_description
1 polymer ?
#
loop_
_entity_poly.entity_id
_entity_poly.type
_entity_poly.pdbx_seq_one_letter_code
_entity_poly.pdbx_strand_id
1 'polypeptide(L)'
;MAPVDINDYPCLKKHLDGFWQEISKRTDRGVTPYNLRNCAYMSEFYRQKIVYPCIMSKESNFTYDQNIFFAPAPANIITGDKKIIKYLISFLNSKLIYFAMRQFYMGGGIAGELKTNNLLKIPIPKIQESQQEKFIKIVDEILENKAQSKCSEAFEKTLDSMIYKLYNLSNEEIQIIENDFQ
;
A
#
# COMPACT_ATOMS: atom_id res chain seq x y z
N MET A 1 -9.81 -9.78 -17.81
CA MET A 1 -9.68 -11.25 -17.79
C MET A 1 -10.94 -11.82 -18.43
N ALA A 2 -10.81 -12.83 -19.28
CA ALA A 2 -11.99 -13.49 -19.86
C ALA A 2 -12.80 -14.19 -18.75
N PRO A 3 -14.14 -14.28 -18.87
CA PRO A 3 -14.93 -15.09 -17.95
C PRO A 3 -14.47 -16.55 -18.01
N VAL A 4 -14.51 -17.24 -16.87
CA VAL A 4 -14.26 -18.69 -16.82
C VAL A 4 -15.38 -19.41 -17.56
N ASP A 5 -15.04 -20.25 -18.53
CA ASP A 5 -16.00 -21.20 -19.09
C ASP A 5 -16.16 -22.39 -18.12
N ILE A 6 -17.35 -22.55 -17.58
CA ILE A 6 -17.63 -23.62 -16.61
C ILE A 6 -17.54 -25.02 -17.23
N ASN A 7 -17.65 -25.12 -18.56
CA ASN A 7 -17.57 -26.40 -19.27
C ASN A 7 -16.15 -26.98 -19.29
N ASP A 8 -15.13 -26.12 -19.13
CA ASP A 8 -13.73 -26.55 -18.96
C ASP A 8 -13.52 -27.28 -17.61
N TYR A 9 -14.48 -27.16 -16.68
CA TYR A 9 -14.41 -27.72 -15.33
C TYR A 9 -15.64 -28.60 -15.00
N PRO A 10 -15.78 -29.79 -15.62
CA PRO A 10 -17.00 -30.60 -15.54
C PRO A 10 -17.37 -31.04 -14.12
N CYS A 11 -16.39 -31.34 -13.26
CA CYS A 11 -16.63 -31.67 -11.86
C CYS A 11 -17.20 -30.48 -11.06
N LEU A 12 -16.66 -29.28 -11.29
CA LEU A 12 -17.18 -28.06 -10.66
C LEU A 12 -18.57 -27.71 -11.20
N LYS A 13 -18.78 -27.84 -12.51
CA LYS A 13 -20.10 -27.65 -13.11
C LYS A 13 -21.15 -28.56 -12.47
N LYS A 14 -20.86 -29.86 -12.38
CA LYS A 14 -21.76 -30.85 -11.76
C LYS A 14 -22.08 -30.50 -10.31
N HIS A 15 -21.09 -30.03 -9.55
CA HIS A 15 -21.29 -29.59 -8.18
C HIS A 15 -22.20 -28.35 -8.11
N LEU A 16 -21.94 -27.33 -8.93
CA LEU A 16 -22.72 -26.09 -8.97
C LEU A 16 -24.14 -26.28 -9.51
N ASP A 17 -24.36 -27.23 -10.42
CA ASP A 17 -25.69 -27.59 -10.94
C ASP A 17 -26.65 -28.03 -9.80
N GLY A 18 -26.12 -28.59 -8.71
CA GLY A 18 -26.88 -28.91 -7.51
C GLY A 18 -27.48 -27.69 -6.78
N PHE A 19 -26.98 -26.48 -7.07
CA PHE A 19 -27.41 -25.20 -6.49
C PHE A 19 -28.03 -24.27 -7.55
N TRP A 20 -28.56 -24.83 -8.64
CA TRP A 20 -29.03 -24.04 -9.78
C TRP A 20 -30.17 -23.07 -9.43
N GLN A 21 -31.06 -23.44 -8.51
CA GLN A 21 -32.19 -22.57 -8.14
C GLN A 21 -31.73 -21.28 -7.47
N GLU A 22 -30.67 -21.35 -6.67
CA GLU A 22 -30.04 -20.22 -6.00
C GLU A 22 -29.21 -19.42 -7.00
N ILE A 23 -28.35 -20.09 -7.78
CA ILE A 23 -27.47 -19.48 -8.77
C ILE A 23 -28.27 -18.67 -9.81
N SER A 24 -29.36 -19.25 -10.32
CA SER A 24 -30.24 -18.66 -11.32
C SER A 24 -31.11 -17.50 -10.82
N LYS A 25 -31.10 -17.19 -9.51
CA LYS A 25 -31.80 -16.04 -8.90
C LYS A 25 -30.89 -14.94 -8.37
N ARG A 26 -29.57 -15.17 -8.26
CA ARG A 26 -28.60 -14.15 -7.82
C ARG A 26 -28.64 -12.89 -8.68
N THR A 27 -28.61 -11.72 -8.04
CA THR A 27 -28.52 -10.42 -8.72
C THR A 27 -27.09 -10.14 -9.22
N ASP A 28 -26.08 -10.59 -8.48
CA ASP A 28 -24.67 -10.42 -8.85
C ASP A 28 -24.18 -11.63 -9.67
N ARG A 29 -24.03 -11.41 -10.97
CA ARG A 29 -23.59 -12.38 -11.98
C ARG A 29 -22.58 -11.76 -12.94
N GLY A 30 -21.67 -12.59 -13.43
CA GLY A 30 -20.81 -12.30 -14.56
C GLY A 30 -21.47 -12.64 -15.88
N VAL A 31 -20.66 -13.06 -16.85
CA VAL A 31 -21.12 -13.38 -18.22
C VAL A 31 -22.06 -14.60 -18.24
N THR A 32 -21.80 -15.60 -17.41
CA THR A 32 -22.73 -16.72 -17.16
C THR A 32 -23.22 -16.72 -15.71
N PRO A 33 -24.32 -17.43 -15.39
CA PRO A 33 -24.76 -17.59 -13.99
C PRO A 33 -23.72 -18.24 -13.08
N TYR A 34 -22.77 -19.01 -13.63
CA TYR A 34 -21.68 -19.64 -12.88
C TYR A 34 -20.52 -18.68 -12.59
N ASN A 35 -20.49 -17.49 -13.21
CA ASN A 35 -19.46 -16.50 -12.97
C ASN A 35 -19.92 -15.46 -11.93
N LEU A 36 -19.01 -15.09 -11.03
CA LEU A 36 -19.12 -13.83 -10.30
C LEU A 36 -18.91 -12.65 -11.27
N ARG A 37 -19.48 -11.48 -10.94
CA ARG A 37 -19.17 -10.26 -11.67
C ARG A 37 -17.68 -9.98 -11.55
N ASN A 38 -17.03 -9.64 -12.66
CA ASN A 38 -15.65 -9.19 -12.64
C ASN A 38 -15.55 -7.87 -11.84
N CYS A 39 -14.66 -7.80 -10.84
CA CYS A 39 -14.43 -6.55 -10.12
C CYS A 39 -13.71 -5.55 -11.04
N ALA A 40 -14.22 -4.31 -11.09
CA ALA A 40 -13.64 -3.25 -11.93
C ALA A 40 -12.16 -2.97 -11.63
N TYR A 41 -11.72 -3.30 -10.41
CA TYR A 41 -10.35 -3.08 -9.92
C TYR A 41 -9.47 -4.34 -9.98
N MET A 42 -9.88 -5.44 -10.65
CA MET A 42 -9.06 -6.65 -10.71
C MET A 42 -7.65 -6.38 -11.26
N SER A 43 -7.53 -5.53 -12.29
CA SER A 43 -6.24 -5.17 -12.88
C SER A 43 -5.30 -4.47 -11.89
N GLU A 44 -5.84 -3.78 -10.88
CA GLU A 44 -5.06 -3.03 -9.91
C GLU A 44 -4.24 -3.95 -8.99
N PHE A 45 -4.71 -5.18 -8.74
CA PHE A 45 -3.93 -6.16 -7.98
C PHE A 45 -2.67 -6.62 -8.70
N TYR A 46 -2.66 -6.59 -10.03
CA TYR A 46 -1.56 -7.07 -10.87
C TYR A 46 -0.51 -5.99 -11.18
N ARG A 47 -0.71 -4.77 -10.70
CA ARG A 47 0.25 -3.67 -10.83
C ARG A 47 1.13 -3.57 -9.59
N GLN A 48 2.29 -2.94 -9.73
CA GLN A 48 3.07 -2.57 -8.55
C GLN A 48 2.25 -1.63 -7.67
N LYS A 49 2.26 -1.90 -6.37
CA LYS A 49 1.37 -1.28 -5.38
C LYS A 49 2.09 -1.16 -4.04
N ILE A 50 1.57 -0.35 -3.14
CA ILE A 50 1.98 -0.38 -1.74
C ILE A 50 1.05 -1.34 -1.02
N VAL A 51 1.61 -2.26 -0.24
CA VAL A 51 0.87 -3.13 0.68
C VAL A 51 1.23 -2.71 2.10
N TYR A 52 0.23 -2.59 2.98
CA TYR A 52 0.46 -2.24 4.38
C TYR A 52 -0.60 -2.88 5.31
N PRO A 53 -0.24 -3.26 6.55
CA PRO A 53 -1.20 -3.79 7.51
C PRO A 53 -2.04 -2.66 8.12
N CYS A 54 -3.26 -2.96 8.59
CA CYS A 54 -4.05 -2.01 9.38
C CYS A 54 -3.40 -1.62 10.71
N ILE A 55 -2.47 -2.43 11.26
CA ILE A 55 -1.88 -2.21 12.59
C ILE A 55 -0.36 -2.07 12.45
N MET A 56 0.17 -0.92 12.86
CA MET A 56 1.58 -0.54 12.81
C MET A 56 1.99 0.07 14.15
N SER A 57 2.02 -0.76 15.20
CA SER A 57 2.25 -0.29 16.58
C SER A 57 3.72 -0.08 16.94
N LYS A 58 4.63 -0.81 16.27
CA LYS A 58 6.08 -0.75 16.53
C LYS A 58 6.77 0.18 15.55
N GLU A 59 6.53 -0.02 14.27
CA GLU A 59 7.16 0.72 13.18
C GLU A 59 6.21 0.87 11.99
N SER A 60 6.55 1.82 11.11
CA SER A 60 5.91 1.95 9.81
C SER A 60 6.19 0.73 8.94
N ASN A 61 5.15 0.18 8.31
CA ASN A 61 5.22 -1.05 7.52
C ASN A 61 4.52 -0.92 6.17
N PHE A 62 4.89 0.09 5.38
CA PHE A 62 4.48 0.19 3.98
C PHE A 62 5.50 -0.49 3.08
N THR A 63 5.06 -1.45 2.28
CA THR A 63 5.94 -2.22 1.40
C THR A 63 5.58 -1.98 -0.07
N TYR A 64 6.58 -1.63 -0.88
CA TYR A 64 6.41 -1.56 -2.33
C TYR A 64 6.49 -2.97 -2.91
N ASP A 65 5.34 -3.46 -3.37
CA ASP A 65 5.20 -4.80 -3.91
C ASP A 65 5.65 -4.84 -5.39
N GLN A 66 6.82 -5.44 -5.60
CA GLN A 66 7.38 -5.72 -6.92
C GLN A 66 6.93 -7.07 -7.49
N ASN A 67 6.49 -7.99 -6.63
CA ASN A 67 6.29 -9.40 -6.95
C ASN A 67 4.80 -9.76 -7.09
N ILE A 68 3.90 -8.78 -7.02
CA ILE A 68 2.45 -8.96 -7.20
C ILE A 68 1.88 -9.91 -6.13
N PHE A 69 2.15 -9.60 -4.87
CA PHE A 69 1.54 -10.28 -3.74
C PHE A 69 0.06 -9.92 -3.58
N PHE A 70 -0.72 -10.89 -3.10
CA PHE A 70 -2.12 -10.71 -2.70
C PHE A 70 -2.19 -10.78 -1.18
N ALA A 71 -2.55 -9.65 -0.56
CA ALA A 71 -2.61 -9.55 0.89
C ALA A 71 -4.07 -9.67 1.36
N PRO A 72 -4.43 -10.69 2.16
CA PRO A 72 -5.76 -10.79 2.74
C PRO A 72 -5.96 -9.71 3.82
N ALA A 73 -7.22 -9.42 4.16
CA ALA A 73 -7.54 -8.55 5.29
C ALA A 73 -6.86 -9.07 6.59
N PRO A 74 -6.37 -8.19 7.47
CA PRO A 74 -6.56 -6.74 7.48
C PRO A 74 -5.43 -5.96 6.79
N ALA A 75 -4.81 -6.49 5.74
CA ALA A 75 -3.92 -5.70 4.88
C ALA A 75 -4.71 -4.84 3.89
N ASN A 76 -4.15 -3.69 3.55
CA ASN A 76 -4.67 -2.75 2.56
C ASN A 76 -3.66 -2.57 1.43
N ILE A 77 -4.15 -2.03 0.31
CA ILE A 77 -3.31 -1.69 -0.85
C ILE A 77 -3.51 -0.24 -1.27
N ILE A 78 -2.44 0.40 -1.75
CA ILE A 78 -2.46 1.68 -2.45
C ILE A 78 -1.99 1.43 -3.88
N THR A 79 -2.81 1.78 -4.86
CA THR A 79 -2.49 1.62 -6.28
C THR A 79 -2.46 2.97 -6.99
N GLY A 80 -1.79 3.02 -8.14
CA GLY A 80 -1.57 4.27 -8.86
C GLY A 80 -0.48 4.14 -9.92
N ASP A 81 -0.08 5.28 -10.49
CA ASP A 81 1.10 5.32 -11.36
C ASP A 81 2.38 4.92 -10.60
N LYS A 82 3.31 4.25 -11.27
CA LYS A 82 4.56 3.75 -10.66
C LYS A 82 5.39 4.87 -10.03
N LYS A 83 5.50 6.04 -10.67
CA LYS A 83 6.26 7.17 -10.10
C LYS A 83 5.56 7.70 -8.86
N ILE A 84 4.24 7.83 -8.91
CA ILE A 84 3.43 8.30 -7.75
C ILE A 84 3.56 7.33 -6.58
N ILE A 85 3.48 6.03 -6.82
CA ILE A 85 3.62 5.01 -5.77
C ILE A 85 5.00 5.07 -5.11
N LYS A 86 6.08 5.18 -5.90
CA LYS A 86 7.43 5.33 -5.36
C LYS A 86 7.63 6.64 -4.62
N TYR A 87 7.01 7.73 -5.09
CA TYR A 87 7.02 8.99 -4.37
C TYR A 87 6.28 8.87 -3.04
N LEU A 88 5.08 8.27 -3.00
CA LEU A 88 4.31 8.09 -1.77
C LEU A 88 5.06 7.25 -0.73
N ILE A 89 5.64 6.11 -1.13
CA ILE A 89 6.33 5.25 -0.17
C ILE A 89 7.56 5.91 0.45
N SER A 90 8.17 6.88 -0.25
CA SER A 90 9.29 7.65 0.30
C SER A 90 8.90 8.41 1.56
N PHE A 91 7.65 8.90 1.63
CA PHE A 91 7.11 9.59 2.79
C PHE A 91 6.52 8.64 3.81
N LEU A 92 5.75 7.65 3.37
CA LEU A 92 4.97 6.80 4.28
C LEU A 92 5.85 6.03 5.28
N ASN A 93 7.09 5.71 4.93
CA ASN A 93 8.06 5.09 5.83
C ASN A 93 9.05 6.06 6.49
N SER A 94 8.91 7.37 6.26
CA SER A 94 9.78 8.37 6.91
C SER A 94 9.43 8.52 8.39
N LYS A 95 10.42 8.89 9.19
CA LYS A 95 10.23 9.15 10.63
C LYS A 95 9.22 10.25 10.89
N LEU A 96 9.26 11.36 10.14
CA LEU A 96 8.30 12.45 10.27
C LEU A 96 6.86 11.97 10.10
N ILE A 97 6.60 11.21 9.03
CA ILE A 97 5.23 10.77 8.73
C ILE A 97 4.78 9.71 9.72
N TYR A 98 5.64 8.77 10.11
CA TYR A 98 5.28 7.79 11.12
C TYR A 98 5.05 8.42 12.50
N PHE A 99 5.87 9.41 12.89
CA PHE A 99 5.63 10.24 14.06
C PHE A 99 4.25 10.89 13.99
N ALA A 100 3.95 11.60 12.90
CA ALA A 100 2.65 12.24 12.72
C ALA A 100 1.49 11.23 12.71
N MET A 101 1.67 10.05 12.09
CA MET A 101 0.70 8.95 12.12
C MET A 101 0.36 8.55 13.55
N ARG A 102 1.38 8.26 14.38
CA ARG A 102 1.18 7.86 15.78
C ARG A 102 0.48 8.94 16.60
N GLN A 103 0.83 10.20 16.40
CA GLN A 103 0.28 11.31 17.19
C GLN A 103 -1.15 11.69 16.80
N PHE A 104 -1.48 11.65 15.50
CA PHE A 104 -2.69 12.31 14.99
C PHE A 104 -3.63 11.43 14.17
N TYR A 105 -3.13 10.35 13.56
CA TYR A 105 -3.89 9.61 12.53
C TYR A 105 -4.18 8.15 12.90
N MET A 106 -3.42 7.57 13.82
CA MET A 106 -3.58 6.21 14.32
C MET A 106 -4.42 6.16 15.60
N GLY A 107 -5.11 5.04 15.82
CA GLY A 107 -5.92 4.78 17.00
C GLY A 107 -7.40 4.55 16.67
N GLY A 108 -8.26 4.70 17.67
CA GLY A 108 -9.69 4.42 17.53
C GLY A 108 -10.08 2.99 17.93
N GLY A 109 -9.40 2.43 18.93
CA GLY A 109 -9.73 1.17 19.59
C GLY A 109 -8.52 0.25 19.80
N ILE A 110 -7.55 0.30 18.87
CA ILE A 110 -6.34 -0.53 18.89
C ILE A 110 -5.12 0.36 18.67
N ALA A 111 -4.06 0.17 19.48
CA ALA A 111 -2.82 0.92 19.35
C ALA A 111 -2.15 0.67 17.98
N GLY A 112 -1.79 1.74 17.28
CA GLY A 112 -1.19 1.67 15.94
C GLY A 112 -2.17 1.33 14.81
N GLU A 113 -3.49 1.29 15.07
CA GLU A 113 -4.47 1.08 14.00
C GLU A 113 -4.53 2.29 13.07
N LEU A 114 -4.27 2.10 11.78
CA LEU A 114 -4.40 3.11 10.74
C LEU A 114 -5.58 2.78 9.82
N LYS A 115 -6.65 3.56 9.93
CA LYS A 115 -7.82 3.46 9.06
C LYS A 115 -7.60 4.23 7.76
N THR A 116 -8.12 3.73 6.65
CA THR A 116 -7.94 4.34 5.31
C THR A 116 -8.43 5.79 5.26
N ASN A 117 -9.53 6.12 5.94
CA ASN A 117 -10.03 7.49 6.01
C ASN A 117 -9.08 8.47 6.73
N ASN A 118 -8.19 7.99 7.61
CA ASN A 118 -7.16 8.80 8.25
C ASN A 118 -5.88 8.84 7.42
N LEU A 119 -5.49 7.73 6.78
CA LEU A 119 -4.38 7.71 5.82
C LEU A 119 -4.55 8.79 4.74
N LEU A 120 -5.76 8.95 4.20
CA LEU A 120 -6.08 9.96 3.17
C LEU A 120 -5.93 11.42 3.65
N LYS A 121 -5.82 11.67 4.96
CA LYS A 121 -5.65 13.01 5.53
C LYS A 121 -4.18 13.38 5.74
N ILE A 122 -3.27 12.42 5.63
CA ILE A 122 -1.83 12.68 5.82
C ILE A 122 -1.38 13.65 4.73
N PRO A 123 -0.85 14.82 5.10
CA PRO A 123 -0.41 15.80 4.13
C PRO A 123 0.83 15.26 3.42
N ILE A 124 0.76 14.99 2.12
CA ILE A 124 1.93 14.69 1.29
C ILE A 124 2.15 15.85 0.32
N PRO A 125 3.32 16.53 0.36
CA PRO A 125 3.59 17.68 -0.49
C PRO A 125 3.47 17.34 -1.97
N LYS A 126 2.72 18.16 -2.70
CA LYS A 126 2.65 18.12 -4.16
C LYS A 126 3.71 19.06 -4.72
N ILE A 127 4.86 18.49 -5.11
CA ILE A 127 5.99 19.22 -5.67
C ILE A 127 6.16 18.90 -7.17
N GLN A 128 7.02 19.65 -7.85
CA GLN A 128 7.32 19.43 -9.26
C GLN A 128 7.89 18.04 -9.52
N GLU A 129 7.56 17.42 -10.65
CA GLU A 129 7.99 16.05 -10.97
C GLU A 129 9.51 15.87 -10.93
N SER A 130 10.27 16.86 -11.42
CA SER A 130 11.74 16.85 -11.37
C SER A 130 12.31 16.83 -9.94
N GLN A 131 11.57 17.35 -8.97
CA GLN A 131 11.92 17.25 -7.55
C GLN A 131 11.51 15.91 -6.97
N GLN A 132 10.33 15.38 -7.34
CA GLN A 132 9.89 14.04 -6.93
C GLN A 132 10.88 12.95 -7.36
N GLU A 133 11.48 13.08 -8.55
CA GLU A 133 12.49 12.15 -9.07
C GLU A 133 13.69 11.98 -8.14
N LYS A 134 14.04 12.98 -7.32
CA LYS A 134 15.12 12.86 -6.34
C LYS A 134 14.77 11.89 -5.21
N PHE A 135 13.52 11.95 -4.72
CA PHE A 135 13.01 11.01 -3.71
C PHE A 135 12.89 9.60 -4.28
N ILE A 136 12.36 9.50 -5.50
CA ILE A 136 12.19 8.22 -6.21
C ILE A 136 13.54 7.51 -6.40
N LYS A 137 14.60 8.24 -6.78
CA LYS A 137 15.93 7.67 -6.93
C LYS A 137 16.45 7.07 -5.63
N ILE A 138 16.27 7.73 -4.50
CA ILE A 138 16.69 7.19 -3.20
C ILE A 138 15.87 5.95 -2.83
N VAL A 139 14.56 5.95 -3.10
CA VAL A 139 13.72 4.75 -2.92
C VAL A 139 14.24 3.60 -3.78
N ASP A 140 14.67 3.86 -5.01
CA ASP A 140 15.24 2.82 -5.88
C ASP A 140 16.55 2.25 -5.32
N GLU A 141 17.44 3.10 -4.80
CA GLU A 141 18.65 2.64 -4.09
C GLU A 141 18.32 1.80 -2.85
N ILE A 142 17.31 2.19 -2.06
CA ILE A 142 16.86 1.42 -0.89
C ILE A 142 16.35 0.04 -1.33
N LEU A 143 15.51 0.00 -2.36
CA LEU A 143 14.93 -1.25 -2.87
C LEU A 143 16.00 -2.17 -3.45
N GLU A 144 16.96 -1.63 -4.21
CA GLU A 144 18.07 -2.40 -4.78
C GLU A 144 18.97 -2.97 -3.68
N ASN A 145 19.34 -2.18 -2.67
CA ASN A 145 20.13 -2.66 -1.55
C ASN A 145 19.40 -3.76 -0.78
N LYS A 146 18.12 -3.58 -0.45
CA LYS A 146 17.31 -4.59 0.25
C LYS A 146 17.17 -5.88 -0.57
N ALA A 147 17.02 -5.80 -1.89
CA ALA A 147 16.97 -6.97 -2.77
C ALA A 147 18.29 -7.76 -2.79
N GLN A 148 19.42 -7.09 -2.54
CA GLN A 148 20.75 -7.70 -2.45
C GLN A 148 21.15 -8.03 -1.00
N SER A 149 20.23 -7.93 -0.03
CA SER A 149 20.50 -8.09 1.40
C SER A 149 21.61 -7.18 1.93
N LYS A 150 21.75 -5.98 1.34
CA LYS A 150 22.68 -4.92 1.76
C LYS A 150 21.98 -3.92 2.68
N CYS A 151 22.77 -3.25 3.52
CA CYS A 151 22.27 -2.18 4.39
C CYS A 151 21.81 -0.97 3.57
N SER A 152 20.60 -0.46 3.87
CA SER A 152 20.00 0.72 3.24
C SER A 152 19.87 1.92 4.18
N GLU A 153 20.32 1.81 5.43
CA GLU A 153 20.10 2.82 6.48
C GLU A 153 20.62 4.22 6.10
N ALA A 154 21.73 4.30 5.36
CA ALA A 154 22.28 5.59 4.92
C ALA A 154 21.35 6.31 3.94
N PHE A 155 20.69 5.56 3.04
CA PHE A 155 19.71 6.10 2.11
C PHE A 155 18.41 6.48 2.83
N GLU A 156 17.98 5.68 3.80
CA GLU A 156 16.82 6.01 4.66
C GLU A 156 17.05 7.29 5.46
N LYS A 157 18.22 7.48 6.09
CA LYS A 157 18.59 8.72 6.78
C LYS A 157 18.68 9.92 5.84
N THR A 158 19.18 9.72 4.62
CA THR A 158 19.22 10.76 3.58
C THR A 158 17.80 11.18 3.19
N LEU A 159 16.89 10.20 3.07
CA LEU A 159 15.50 10.43 2.74
C LEU A 159 14.77 11.21 3.84
N ASP A 160 14.94 10.81 5.11
CA ASP A 160 14.41 11.56 6.27
C ASP A 160 14.90 13.01 6.26
N SER A 161 16.21 13.23 6.04
CA SER A 161 16.79 14.59 5.98
C SER A 161 16.18 15.44 4.86
N MET A 162 15.93 14.84 3.68
CA MET A 162 15.27 15.52 2.57
C MET A 162 13.82 15.87 2.89
N ILE A 163 13.13 14.99 3.60
CA ILE A 163 11.75 15.20 4.03
C ILE A 163 11.68 16.32 5.08
N TYR A 164 12.53 16.30 6.10
CA TYR A 164 12.58 17.38 7.10
C TYR A 164 12.81 18.74 6.44
N LYS A 165 13.73 18.81 5.48
CA LYS A 165 13.97 20.04 4.70
C LYS A 165 12.75 20.45 3.87
N LEU A 166 12.05 19.49 3.26
CA LEU A 166 10.87 19.78 2.44
C LEU A 166 9.71 20.36 3.27
N TYR A 167 9.57 19.92 4.52
CA TYR A 167 8.59 20.46 5.47
C TYR A 167 9.09 21.71 6.22
N ASN A 168 10.32 22.15 5.96
CA ASN A 168 10.94 23.30 6.60
C ASN A 168 10.98 23.17 8.14
N LEU A 169 11.30 21.97 8.63
CA LEU A 169 11.42 21.72 10.07
C LEU A 169 12.67 22.38 10.66
N SER A 170 12.54 22.90 11.87
CA SER A 170 13.67 23.38 12.66
C SER A 170 14.47 22.22 13.26
N ASN A 171 15.69 22.50 13.73
CA ASN A 171 16.50 21.48 14.40
C ASN A 171 15.84 20.98 15.69
N GLU A 172 15.13 21.85 16.41
CA GLU A 172 14.38 21.51 17.62
C GLU A 172 13.22 20.56 17.28
N GLU A 173 12.48 20.82 16.21
CA GLU A 173 11.40 19.95 15.74
C GLU A 173 11.94 18.59 15.27
N ILE A 174 13.05 18.57 14.54
CA ILE A 174 13.73 17.33 14.12
C ILE A 174 14.16 16.54 15.36
N GLN A 175 14.73 17.18 16.37
CA GLN A 175 15.15 16.49 17.59
C GLN A 175 13.98 15.85 18.34
N ILE A 176 12.82 16.52 18.39
CA ILE A 176 11.60 15.95 18.98
C ILE A 176 11.21 14.67 18.24
N ILE A 177 11.24 14.69 16.91
CA ILE A 177 10.92 13.52 16.09
C ILE A 177 11.91 12.40 16.33
N GLU A 178 13.22 12.67 16.25
CA GLU A 178 14.28 11.66 16.37
C GLU A 178 14.29 10.98 17.76
N ASN A 179 14.00 11.74 18.82
CA ASN A 179 13.92 11.19 20.18
C ASN A 179 12.75 10.22 20.38
N ASP A 180 11.70 10.27 19.54
CA ASP A 180 10.54 9.36 19.58
C ASP A 180 10.85 7.96 18.99
N PHE A 181 12.08 7.75 18.52
CA PHE A 181 12.60 6.49 17.96
C PHE A 181 13.82 5.94 18.70
N GLN A 182 14.23 6.58 19.80
CA GLN A 182 15.30 6.10 20.71
C GLN A 182 14.72 5.22 21.81
#